data_AF-A0A816E6R6-F1
#
_entry.id   AF-A0A816E6R6-F1
#
_cell.length_a   1.000
_cell.length_b   1.000
_cell.length_c   1.000
_cell.angle_alpha   90.00
_cell.angle_beta   90.00
_cell.angle_gamma   90.00
#
_symmetry.space_group_name_H-M   'P 1'
#
loop_
_entity.id
_entity.type
_entity.pdbx_description
1 polymer ?
#
loop_
_entity_poly.entity_id
_entity_poly.type
_entity_poly.pdbx_seq_one_letter_code
_entity_poly.pdbx_strand_id
1 'polypeptide(L)'
;MLFSYVILCDFFPLYEFESDGCLPNTEKNSHSKRLLNNINKDSMSNLTINEDISSKFGLQQHNRPTISEIILTIWIYTLLCEGIRQLLSMEVPSMYRKLGAYFTIFWNKLDVLAIFLFFIAFILRFLPMSQCFCAARIILALDLSIWYIRGLEIFSAVKRLGPKLVMIGEMAQDLKFFMLMLTVFLLAFGVPTYSLIFGVQKFSWHIPRVILNVAYWQVFGELEVLDDIEKNYEISGYVVFILLIAYMTVASVLLINLLIAMFSHTLDRLHADTDCIWKFQRYSLVCHHLTRPSLPPPLIIFSHIYRLMIYVFSRIFKRKWFYTKNIERKNREKFKIIINEMLTKKIEAIEDALGNEVYLFSLKIDRKQIDYQNDFNEERVYSSQEIILNKVKTLERQIQVIQHRQDDMFQYLQCLMNGMKKIGGDDIEIPKQCSIDCLL
;
A
#
# COMPACT_ATOMS: atom_id res chain seq x y z
N MET A 1 14.48 -18.25 -11.94
CA MET A 1 15.57 -18.78 -12.78
C MET A 1 15.56 -20.31 -12.82
N LEU A 2 15.92 -21.05 -11.76
CA LEU A 2 15.81 -22.53 -11.76
C LEU A 2 14.37 -23.04 -11.98
N PHE A 3 13.38 -22.44 -11.31
CA PHE A 3 11.95 -22.74 -11.51
C PHE A 3 11.48 -22.42 -12.94
N SER A 4 11.93 -21.28 -13.46
CA SER A 4 11.69 -20.83 -14.83
C SER A 4 12.32 -21.77 -15.87
N TYR A 5 13.54 -22.24 -15.61
CA TYR A 5 14.29 -23.16 -16.46
C TYR A 5 13.63 -24.55 -16.51
N VAL A 6 13.19 -25.09 -15.37
CA VAL A 6 12.43 -26.36 -15.34
C VAL A 6 11.18 -26.26 -16.20
N ILE A 7 10.43 -25.17 -16.07
CA ILE A 7 9.18 -25.00 -16.82
C ILE A 7 9.45 -24.76 -18.32
N LEU A 8 10.47 -23.97 -18.65
CA LEU A 8 10.81 -23.64 -20.04
C LEU A 8 11.57 -24.75 -20.78
N CYS A 9 12.38 -25.58 -20.11
CA CYS A 9 13.20 -26.60 -20.78
C CYS A 9 12.65 -28.02 -20.63
N ASP A 10 12.07 -28.38 -19.48
CA ASP A 10 11.55 -29.74 -19.25
C ASP A 10 10.04 -29.85 -19.56
N PHE A 11 9.31 -28.73 -19.50
CA PHE A 11 7.85 -28.67 -19.72
C PHE A 11 7.41 -27.82 -20.92
N PHE A 12 8.30 -27.18 -21.67
CA PHE A 12 7.98 -26.49 -22.91
C PHE A 12 9.09 -26.75 -23.93
N PRO A 13 9.12 -27.90 -24.61
CA PRO A 13 10.04 -28.06 -25.72
C PRO A 13 9.72 -26.96 -26.74
N LEU A 14 10.75 -26.16 -27.05
CA LEU A 14 10.68 -25.13 -28.07
C LEU A 14 10.23 -25.76 -29.38
N TYR A 15 9.22 -25.14 -29.99
CA TYR A 15 8.69 -25.51 -31.29
C TYR A 15 9.77 -25.24 -32.35
N GLU A 16 10.46 -26.29 -32.84
CA GLU A 16 11.27 -26.17 -34.06
C GLU A 16 10.32 -26.19 -35.26
N PHE A 17 10.31 -25.07 -36.00
CA PHE A 17 9.59 -24.90 -37.26
C PHE A 17 10.34 -25.68 -38.35
N GLU A 18 9.96 -26.93 -38.62
CA GLU A 18 10.41 -27.62 -39.84
C GLU A 18 9.52 -27.17 -41.01
N SER A 19 10.14 -26.54 -42.01
CA SER A 19 9.48 -26.06 -43.21
C SER A 19 9.02 -27.23 -44.08
N ASP A 20 7.71 -27.36 -44.28
CA ASP A 20 7.14 -28.26 -45.28
C ASP A 20 7.66 -27.92 -46.69
N GLY A 21 8.40 -28.86 -47.28
CA GLY A 21 8.73 -28.90 -48.71
C GLY A 21 7.90 -29.96 -49.41
N CYS A 22 6.93 -29.53 -50.22
CA CYS A 22 6.05 -30.36 -51.04
C CYS A 22 6.80 -31.16 -52.14
N LEU A 23 6.34 -32.39 -52.44
CA LEU A 23 5.91 -32.88 -53.77
C LEU A 23 5.55 -34.41 -53.75
N PRO A 24 4.75 -34.94 -54.71
CA PRO A 24 3.77 -36.00 -54.48
C PRO A 24 3.90 -37.27 -55.38
N ASN A 25 2.95 -38.20 -55.16
CA ASN A 25 2.52 -39.37 -55.97
C ASN A 25 3.37 -40.64 -55.77
N THR A 26 2.84 -41.87 -55.67
CA THR A 26 1.87 -42.57 -56.54
C THR A 26 1.27 -43.84 -55.89
N GLU A 27 0.02 -44.12 -56.29
CA GLU A 27 -0.57 -45.43 -56.68
C GLU A 27 -1.08 -46.52 -55.68
N LYS A 28 -2.39 -46.80 -55.89
CA LYS A 28 -3.07 -48.12 -56.04
C LYS A 28 -3.01 -49.10 -54.88
N ASN A 29 -4.12 -49.36 -54.20
CA ASN A 29 -5.11 -50.44 -54.47
C ASN A 29 -5.31 -51.09 -53.08
N SER A 30 -6.43 -51.64 -52.63
CA SER A 30 -7.68 -52.04 -53.24
C SER A 30 -8.64 -52.35 -52.08
N HIS A 31 -9.87 -51.94 -52.29
CA HIS A 31 -11.17 -52.15 -51.65
C HIS A 31 -11.50 -53.37 -50.72
N SER A 32 -10.55 -54.20 -50.27
CA SER A 32 -10.84 -55.39 -49.45
C SER A 32 -10.53 -55.24 -47.94
N LYS A 33 -10.04 -54.09 -47.49
CA LYS A 33 -9.74 -53.79 -46.07
C LYS A 33 -10.82 -52.97 -45.34
N ARG A 34 -11.95 -52.67 -45.99
CA ARG A 34 -12.94 -51.69 -45.49
C ARG A 34 -13.94 -52.22 -44.44
N LEU A 35 -14.12 -53.53 -44.28
CA LEU A 35 -15.15 -54.06 -43.37
C LEU A 35 -14.60 -54.60 -42.04
N LEU A 36 -13.35 -55.04 -41.97
CA LEU A 36 -12.71 -55.40 -40.69
C LEU A 36 -12.04 -54.23 -39.96
N ASN A 37 -11.85 -53.08 -40.63
CA ASN A 37 -11.22 -51.91 -40.00
C ASN A 37 -12.19 -50.97 -39.28
N ASN A 38 -13.51 -51.14 -39.41
CA ASN A 38 -14.46 -50.18 -38.82
C ASN A 38 -14.75 -50.42 -37.33
N ILE A 39 -14.48 -51.60 -36.78
CA ILE A 39 -14.64 -51.85 -35.33
C ILE A 39 -13.37 -51.47 -34.56
N ASN A 40 -12.19 -51.60 -35.18
CA ASN A 40 -10.92 -51.14 -34.59
C ASN A 40 -10.61 -49.66 -34.87
N LYS A 41 -11.36 -48.99 -35.77
CA LYS A 41 -11.10 -47.58 -36.07
C LYS A 41 -11.56 -46.63 -34.98
N ASP A 42 -12.59 -46.93 -34.20
CA ASP A 42 -13.07 -45.98 -33.19
C ASP A 42 -12.22 -45.99 -31.91
N SER A 43 -11.55 -47.10 -31.59
CA SER A 43 -10.56 -47.16 -30.51
C SER A 43 -9.17 -46.73 -30.97
N MET A 44 -8.76 -47.09 -32.19
CA MET A 44 -7.45 -46.71 -32.74
C MET A 44 -7.43 -45.26 -33.24
N SER A 45 -8.54 -44.69 -33.74
CA SER A 45 -8.60 -43.26 -34.10
C SER A 45 -8.50 -42.37 -32.87
N ASN A 46 -9.12 -42.77 -31.75
CA ASN A 46 -8.99 -42.03 -30.49
C ASN A 46 -7.59 -42.14 -29.88
N LEU A 47 -6.85 -43.24 -30.12
CA LEU A 47 -5.43 -43.32 -29.77
C LEU A 47 -4.54 -42.50 -30.73
N THR A 48 -4.74 -42.62 -32.04
CA THR A 48 -3.92 -41.90 -33.04
C THR A 48 -4.18 -40.39 -33.02
N ILE A 49 -5.41 -39.94 -32.74
CA ILE A 49 -5.72 -38.50 -32.57
C ILE A 49 -5.05 -37.96 -31.30
N ASN A 50 -4.99 -38.73 -30.22
CA ASN A 50 -4.29 -38.33 -29.00
C ASN A 50 -2.75 -38.38 -29.16
N GLU A 51 -2.22 -39.35 -29.93
CA GLU A 51 -0.81 -39.40 -30.30
C GLU A 51 -0.42 -38.27 -31.26
N ASP A 52 -1.27 -37.92 -32.24
CA ASP A 52 -1.05 -36.83 -33.19
C ASP A 52 -1.16 -35.44 -32.53
N ILE A 53 -2.05 -35.25 -31.55
CA ILE A 53 -2.07 -34.00 -30.76
C ILE A 53 -0.83 -33.93 -29.88
N SER A 54 -0.41 -35.04 -29.26
CA SER A 54 0.79 -35.08 -28.42
C SER A 54 2.08 -34.83 -29.23
N SER A 55 2.16 -35.35 -30.45
CA SER A 55 3.30 -35.14 -31.35
C SER A 55 3.34 -33.73 -31.93
N LYS A 56 2.17 -33.16 -32.29
CA LYS A 56 2.05 -31.79 -32.84
C LYS A 56 2.36 -30.67 -31.83
N PHE A 57 2.31 -30.96 -30.53
CA PHE A 57 2.74 -30.07 -29.45
C PHE A 57 4.12 -30.42 -28.86
N GLY A 58 4.87 -31.34 -29.49
CA GLY A 58 6.20 -31.73 -29.02
C GLY A 58 6.21 -32.33 -27.59
N LEU A 59 5.10 -32.86 -27.11
CA LEU A 59 4.94 -33.36 -25.75
C LEU A 59 5.72 -34.69 -25.57
N GLN A 60 7.04 -34.62 -25.42
CA GLN A 60 7.82 -35.77 -24.98
C GLN A 60 7.56 -36.01 -23.49
N GLN A 61 6.71 -36.98 -23.18
CA GLN A 61 6.52 -37.46 -21.82
C GLN A 61 7.77 -38.24 -21.41
N HIS A 62 8.73 -37.57 -20.77
CA HIS A 62 9.81 -38.28 -20.10
C HIS A 62 9.23 -39.06 -18.92
N ASN A 63 9.19 -40.39 -19.04
CA ASN A 63 8.73 -41.30 -17.97
C ASN A 63 9.59 -41.24 -16.69
N ARG A 64 10.70 -40.50 -16.70
CA ARG A 64 11.56 -40.29 -15.53
C ARG A 64 11.66 -38.79 -15.23
N PRO A 65 11.58 -38.38 -13.95
CA PRO A 65 11.75 -36.98 -13.59
C PRO A 65 13.17 -36.53 -13.93
N THR A 66 13.30 -35.32 -14.48
CA THR A 66 14.59 -34.71 -14.77
C THR A 66 15.31 -34.34 -13.47
N ILE A 67 16.64 -34.22 -13.53
CA ILE A 67 17.44 -33.84 -12.35
C ILE A 67 16.98 -32.48 -11.81
N SER A 68 16.65 -31.55 -12.71
CA SER A 68 16.14 -30.21 -12.43
C SER A 68 14.78 -30.24 -11.71
N GLU A 69 13.87 -31.15 -12.07
CA GLU A 69 12.59 -31.36 -11.37
C GLU A 69 12.76 -31.97 -9.98
N ILE A 70 13.72 -32.88 -9.82
CA ILE A 70 14.06 -33.45 -8.50
C ILE A 70 14.58 -32.34 -7.59
N ILE A 71 15.50 -31.49 -8.08
CA ILE A 71 16.02 -30.34 -7.33
C ILE A 71 14.89 -29.39 -6.93
N LEU A 72 13.97 -29.10 -7.86
CA LEU A 72 12.83 -28.22 -7.60
C LEU A 72 11.87 -28.81 -6.56
N THR A 73 11.57 -30.10 -6.67
CA THR A 73 10.71 -30.82 -5.70
C THR A 73 11.33 -30.79 -4.32
N ILE A 74 12.64 -31.03 -4.22
CA ILE A 74 13.40 -30.92 -2.98
C ILE A 74 13.28 -29.49 -2.43
N TRP A 75 13.49 -28.47 -3.28
CA TRP A 75 13.38 -27.07 -2.89
C TRP A 75 12.00 -26.73 -2.31
N ILE A 76 10.91 -27.07 -3.01
CA ILE A 76 9.55 -26.78 -2.52
C ILE A 76 9.27 -27.52 -1.21
N TYR A 77 9.74 -28.75 -1.07
CA TYR A 77 9.65 -29.49 0.19
C TYR A 77 10.39 -28.78 1.34
N THR A 78 11.56 -28.18 1.08
CA THR A 78 12.25 -27.36 2.09
C THR A 78 11.43 -26.16 2.54
N LEU A 79 10.72 -25.51 1.61
CA LEU A 79 9.89 -24.35 1.89
C LEU A 79 8.65 -24.75 2.69
N LEU A 80 8.06 -25.92 2.41
CA LEU A 80 7.00 -26.50 3.22
C LEU A 80 7.47 -26.76 4.66
N CYS A 81 8.63 -27.41 4.84
CA CYS A 81 9.18 -27.66 6.17
C CYS A 81 9.45 -26.36 6.95
N GLU A 82 9.94 -25.33 6.26
CA GLU A 82 10.17 -24.01 6.84
C GLU A 82 8.85 -23.32 7.23
N GLY A 83 7.80 -23.41 6.40
CA GLY A 83 6.46 -22.92 6.73
C GLY A 83 5.86 -23.61 7.96
N ILE A 84 5.98 -24.94 8.04
CA ILE A 84 5.57 -25.71 9.22
C ILE A 84 6.37 -25.30 10.47
N ARG A 85 7.69 -25.11 10.34
CA ARG A 85 8.54 -24.64 11.44
C ARG A 85 8.10 -23.27 11.93
N GLN A 86 7.78 -22.34 11.03
CA GLN A 86 7.31 -21.00 11.37
C GLN A 86 5.99 -21.05 12.13
N LEU A 87 5.03 -21.85 11.66
CA LEU A 87 3.76 -22.06 12.35
C LEU A 87 3.96 -22.61 13.76
N LEU A 88 4.83 -23.61 13.93
CA LEU A 88 5.09 -24.23 15.23
C LEU A 88 5.83 -23.28 16.20
N SER A 89 6.73 -22.44 15.69
CA SER A 89 7.60 -21.56 16.48
C SER A 89 6.90 -20.32 17.04
N MET A 90 5.65 -20.04 16.63
CA MET A 90 4.85 -18.94 17.17
C MET A 90 4.56 -19.13 18.66
N GLU A 91 4.65 -18.04 19.43
CA GLU A 91 4.55 -18.01 20.90
C GLU A 91 3.14 -18.29 21.46
N VAL A 92 2.12 -18.22 20.60
CA VAL A 92 0.70 -18.43 20.99
C VAL A 92 0.49 -19.88 21.45
N PRO A 93 -0.21 -20.18 22.56
CA PRO A 93 -0.31 -21.55 23.07
C PRO A 93 -1.27 -22.45 22.29
N SER A 94 -2.31 -21.91 21.64
CA SER A 94 -3.34 -22.68 20.93
C SER A 94 -3.09 -22.79 19.43
N MET A 95 -3.20 -24.01 18.87
CA MET A 95 -2.93 -24.30 17.45
C MET A 95 -3.86 -23.56 16.48
N TYR A 96 -5.15 -23.45 16.80
CA TYR A 96 -6.11 -22.74 15.93
C TYR A 96 -5.79 -21.24 15.85
N ARG A 97 -5.41 -20.63 16.97
CA ARG A 97 -5.01 -19.21 17.01
C ARG A 97 -3.69 -18.98 16.27
N LYS A 98 -2.75 -19.94 16.30
CA LYS A 98 -1.52 -19.89 15.48
C LYS A 98 -1.84 -19.88 13.99
N LEU A 99 -2.71 -20.77 13.53
CA LEU A 99 -3.13 -20.83 12.12
C LEU A 99 -3.82 -19.54 11.70
N GLY A 100 -4.75 -19.05 12.52
CA GLY A 100 -5.42 -17.76 12.26
C GLY A 100 -4.42 -16.61 12.12
N ALA A 101 -3.48 -16.49 13.06
CA ALA A 101 -2.43 -15.46 13.02
C ALA A 101 -1.45 -15.63 11.85
N TYR A 102 -1.15 -16.87 11.45
CA TYR A 102 -0.29 -17.13 10.28
C TYR A 102 -0.96 -16.68 8.98
N PHE A 103 -2.26 -16.94 8.86
CA PHE A 103 -3.07 -16.55 7.72
C PHE A 103 -3.51 -15.09 7.72
N THR A 104 -3.18 -14.24 8.70
CA THR A 104 -3.44 -12.80 8.54
C THR A 104 -2.47 -12.14 7.56
N ILE A 105 -1.24 -12.66 7.47
CA ILE A 105 -0.16 -12.13 6.63
C ILE A 105 -0.41 -12.51 5.17
N PHE A 106 -0.49 -11.52 4.29
CA PHE A 106 -0.74 -11.70 2.85
C PHE A 106 0.27 -12.66 2.20
N TRP A 107 1.56 -12.45 2.44
CA TRP A 107 2.64 -13.27 1.90
C TRP A 107 2.56 -14.74 2.30
N ASN A 108 2.14 -15.02 3.54
CA ASN A 108 1.98 -16.38 4.03
C ASN A 108 0.79 -17.09 3.36
N LYS A 109 -0.30 -16.37 3.06
CA LYS A 109 -1.42 -16.92 2.27
C LYS A 109 -0.94 -17.31 0.86
N LEU A 110 -0.13 -16.45 0.25
CA LEU A 110 0.42 -16.67 -1.09
C LEU A 110 1.39 -17.86 -1.13
N ASP A 111 2.26 -18.00 -0.12
CA ASP A 111 3.16 -19.16 0.02
C ASP A 111 2.38 -20.47 0.18
N VAL A 112 1.32 -20.49 1.00
CA VAL A 112 0.48 -21.69 1.17
C VAL A 112 -0.25 -22.05 -0.12
N LEU A 113 -0.76 -21.04 -0.86
CA LEU A 113 -1.42 -21.26 -2.15
C LEU A 113 -0.45 -21.85 -3.17
N ALA A 114 0.76 -21.32 -3.29
CA ALA A 114 1.79 -21.81 -4.21
C ALA A 114 2.16 -23.27 -3.90
N ILE A 115 2.50 -23.56 -2.63
CA ILE A 115 2.86 -24.91 -2.20
C ILE A 115 1.71 -25.90 -2.44
N PHE A 116 0.46 -25.49 -2.20
CA PHE A 116 -0.72 -26.32 -2.45
C PHE A 116 -0.90 -26.66 -3.94
N LEU A 117 -0.80 -25.65 -4.83
CA LEU A 117 -0.89 -25.85 -6.28
C LEU A 117 0.24 -26.72 -6.80
N PHE A 118 1.46 -26.56 -6.26
CA PHE A 118 2.59 -27.41 -6.60
C PHE A 118 2.32 -28.88 -6.28
N PHE A 119 1.79 -29.21 -5.10
CA PHE A 119 1.48 -30.60 -4.74
C PHE A 119 0.37 -31.20 -5.62
N ILE A 120 -0.65 -30.41 -5.97
CA ILE A 120 -1.68 -30.85 -6.92
C ILE A 120 -1.04 -31.21 -8.26
N ALA A 121 -0.20 -30.33 -8.80
CA ALA A 121 0.46 -30.59 -10.07
C ALA A 121 1.43 -31.78 -10.00
N PHE A 122 2.14 -31.93 -8.88
CA PHE A 122 3.01 -33.06 -8.63
C PHE A 122 2.23 -34.38 -8.62
N ILE A 123 1.08 -34.45 -7.94
CA ILE A 123 0.22 -35.65 -7.94
C ILE A 123 -0.30 -35.94 -9.35
N LEU A 124 -0.80 -34.93 -10.06
CA LEU A 124 -1.31 -35.07 -11.43
C LEU A 124 -0.23 -35.55 -12.41
N ARG A 125 1.03 -35.17 -12.17
CA ARG A 125 2.17 -35.61 -12.98
C ARG A 125 2.43 -37.11 -12.89
N PHE A 126 2.23 -37.73 -11.73
CA PHE A 126 2.45 -39.19 -11.56
C PHE A 126 1.29 -40.04 -12.05
N LEU A 127 0.16 -39.44 -12.44
CA LEU A 127 -0.95 -40.18 -13.03
C LEU A 127 -0.61 -40.52 -14.49
N PRO A 128 -0.82 -41.78 -14.94
CA PRO A 128 -0.43 -42.25 -16.27
C PRO A 128 -1.30 -41.69 -17.42
N MET A 129 -2.29 -40.85 -17.12
CA MET A 129 -3.21 -40.30 -18.11
C MET A 129 -2.61 -39.06 -18.81
N SER A 130 -2.60 -39.03 -20.14
CA SER A 130 -2.06 -37.92 -20.95
C SER A 130 -2.71 -36.57 -20.66
N GLN A 131 -4.02 -36.55 -20.38
CA GLN A 131 -4.76 -35.34 -19.99
C GLN A 131 -4.31 -34.79 -18.62
N CYS A 132 -3.96 -35.66 -17.67
CA CYS A 132 -3.45 -35.26 -16.36
C CYS A 132 -2.07 -34.60 -16.49
N PHE A 133 -1.24 -35.05 -17.43
CA PHE A 133 0.04 -34.43 -17.72
C PHE A 133 -0.11 -33.01 -18.28
N CYS A 134 -1.05 -32.81 -19.21
CA CYS A 134 -1.37 -31.47 -19.72
C CYS A 134 -1.91 -30.55 -18.62
N ALA A 135 -2.79 -31.05 -17.75
CA ALA A 135 -3.28 -30.30 -16.61
C ALA A 135 -2.17 -29.93 -15.62
N ALA A 136 -1.26 -30.86 -15.31
CA ALA A 136 -0.11 -30.62 -14.44
C ALA A 136 0.80 -29.50 -14.98
N ARG A 137 1.04 -29.47 -16.29
CA ARG A 137 1.79 -28.41 -16.98
C ARG A 137 1.16 -27.03 -16.76
N ILE A 138 -0.15 -26.92 -17.01
CA ILE A 138 -0.88 -25.65 -16.85
C ILE A 138 -0.80 -25.18 -15.39
N ILE A 139 -1.00 -26.09 -14.43
CA ILE A 139 -0.96 -25.74 -13.01
C ILE A 139 0.45 -25.30 -12.58
N LEU A 140 1.51 -25.95 -13.07
CA LEU A 140 2.90 -25.52 -12.78
C LEU A 140 3.24 -24.16 -13.39
N ALA A 141 2.72 -23.85 -14.58
CA ALA A 141 2.89 -22.53 -15.19
C ALA A 141 2.20 -21.42 -14.37
N LEU A 142 1.00 -21.70 -13.85
CA LEU A 142 0.31 -20.79 -12.93
C LEU A 142 1.05 -20.67 -11.58
N ASP A 143 1.57 -21.77 -11.04
CA ASP A 143 2.35 -21.77 -9.81
C ASP A 143 3.61 -20.90 -9.93
N LEU A 144 4.33 -20.97 -11.06
CA LEU A 144 5.48 -20.09 -11.32
C LEU A 144 5.11 -18.61 -11.28
N SER A 145 3.93 -18.24 -11.78
CA SER A 145 3.46 -16.85 -11.74
C SER A 145 3.30 -16.38 -10.29
N ILE A 146 2.82 -17.25 -9.39
CA ILE A 146 2.71 -16.97 -7.96
C ILE A 146 4.12 -16.82 -7.34
N TRP A 147 5.08 -17.67 -7.69
CA TRP A 147 6.46 -17.54 -7.24
C TRP A 147 7.14 -16.24 -7.71
N TYR A 148 6.77 -15.67 -8.85
CA TYR A 148 7.24 -14.35 -9.25
C TYR A 148 6.63 -13.22 -8.41
N ILE A 149 5.32 -13.27 -8.15
CA ILE A 149 4.67 -12.34 -7.22
C ILE A 149 5.34 -12.44 -5.85
N ARG A 150 5.71 -13.66 -5.42
CA ARG A 150 6.43 -13.87 -4.17
C ARG A 150 7.77 -13.14 -4.12
N GLY A 151 8.46 -13.01 -5.25
CA GLY A 151 9.70 -12.24 -5.38
C GLY A 151 9.56 -10.76 -4.98
N LEU A 152 8.35 -10.18 -5.06
CA LEU A 152 8.09 -8.80 -4.64
C LEU A 152 8.33 -8.57 -3.14
N GLU A 153 8.25 -9.61 -2.28
CA GLU A 153 8.58 -9.44 -0.86
C GLU A 153 10.06 -9.06 -0.67
N ILE A 154 10.96 -9.62 -1.49
CA ILE A 154 12.39 -9.28 -1.42
C ILE A 154 12.59 -7.80 -1.79
N PHE A 155 11.88 -7.31 -2.81
CA PHE A 155 11.93 -5.91 -3.19
C PHE A 155 11.30 -4.98 -2.14
N SER A 156 10.35 -5.48 -1.35
CA SER A 156 9.75 -4.70 -0.24
C SER A 156 10.78 -4.32 0.84
N ALA A 157 11.87 -5.09 0.98
CA ALA A 157 12.97 -4.80 1.90
C ALA A 157 13.87 -3.65 1.43
N VAL A 158 13.86 -3.31 0.13
CA VAL A 158 14.74 -2.30 -0.47
C VAL A 158 14.20 -0.90 -0.18
N LYS A 159 15.06 -0.01 0.34
CA LYS A 159 14.66 1.36 0.74
C LYS A 159 13.94 2.16 -0.35
N ARG A 160 14.34 1.98 -1.62
CA ARG A 160 13.80 2.73 -2.77
C ARG A 160 12.51 2.16 -3.34
N LEU A 161 12.30 0.84 -3.22
CA LEU A 161 11.17 0.12 -3.85
C LEU A 161 10.08 -0.24 -2.84
N GLY A 162 10.44 -0.42 -1.58
CA GLY A 162 9.50 -0.82 -0.54
C GLY A 162 8.31 0.12 -0.36
N PRO A 163 8.52 1.44 -0.13
CA PRO A 163 7.41 2.38 -0.04
C PRO A 163 6.47 2.31 -1.25
N LYS A 164 7.02 2.24 -2.46
CA LYS A 164 6.23 2.14 -3.71
C LYS A 164 5.38 0.87 -3.77
N LEU A 165 5.90 -0.28 -3.32
CA LEU A 165 5.16 -1.53 -3.27
C LEU A 165 4.01 -1.50 -2.26
N VAL A 166 4.20 -0.82 -1.13
CA VAL A 166 3.14 -0.59 -0.14
C VAL A 166 2.03 0.26 -0.74
N MET A 167 2.38 1.32 -1.47
CA MET A 167 1.40 2.17 -2.16
C MET A 167 0.59 1.39 -3.19
N ILE A 168 1.24 0.56 -4.01
CA ILE A 168 0.55 -0.32 -4.98
C ILE A 168 -0.42 -1.26 -4.28
N GLY A 169 -0.04 -1.82 -3.13
CA GLY A 169 -0.89 -2.72 -2.34
C GLY A 169 -2.17 -2.05 -1.81
N GLU A 170 -2.06 -0.80 -1.36
CA GLU A 170 -3.21 -0.01 -0.90
C GLU A 170 -4.11 0.43 -2.07
N MET A 171 -3.51 0.89 -3.18
CA MET A 171 -4.26 1.22 -4.41
C MET A 171 -5.02 0.04 -4.99
N ALA A 172 -4.54 -1.18 -4.78
CA ALA A 172 -5.24 -2.38 -5.22
C ALA A 172 -6.60 -2.56 -4.50
N GLN A 173 -6.81 -1.94 -3.33
CA GLN A 173 -8.14 -1.92 -2.69
C GLN A 173 -9.11 -1.00 -3.44
N ASP A 174 -8.65 0.17 -3.87
CA ASP A 174 -9.43 1.10 -4.69
C ASP A 174 -9.77 0.49 -6.04
N LEU A 175 -8.82 -0.26 -6.61
CA LEU A 175 -9.02 -0.99 -7.86
C LEU A 175 -10.17 -2.00 -7.78
N LYS A 176 -10.44 -2.62 -6.63
CA LYS A 176 -11.56 -3.60 -6.49
C LYS A 176 -12.92 -2.95 -6.75
N PHE A 177 -13.14 -1.74 -6.24
CA PHE A 177 -14.38 -1.00 -6.48
C PHE A 177 -14.49 -0.54 -7.92
N PHE A 178 -13.38 -0.09 -8.51
CA PHE A 178 -13.31 0.25 -9.93
C PHE A 178 -13.64 -0.95 -10.83
N MET A 179 -13.10 -2.13 -10.55
CA MET A 179 -13.38 -3.35 -11.34
C MET A 179 -14.85 -3.74 -11.31
N LEU A 180 -15.55 -3.50 -10.19
CA LEU A 180 -17.00 -3.73 -10.10
C LEU A 180 -17.76 -2.76 -11.01
N MET A 181 -17.40 -1.47 -10.99
CA MET A 181 -17.98 -0.47 -11.90
C MET A 181 -17.71 -0.84 -13.37
N LEU A 182 -16.44 -1.17 -13.70
CA LEU A 182 -16.03 -1.57 -15.05
C LEU A 182 -16.86 -2.76 -15.55
N THR A 183 -17.05 -3.79 -14.72
CA THR A 183 -17.82 -4.99 -15.09
C THR A 183 -19.25 -4.65 -15.50
N VAL A 184 -19.91 -3.70 -14.83
CA VAL A 184 -21.26 -3.25 -15.20
C VAL A 184 -21.27 -2.63 -16.59
N PHE A 185 -20.30 -1.77 -16.91
CA PHE A 185 -20.17 -1.17 -18.23
C PHE A 185 -19.81 -2.19 -19.32
N LEU A 186 -18.91 -3.14 -19.03
CA LEU A 186 -18.55 -4.22 -19.95
C LEU A 186 -19.77 -5.06 -20.34
N LEU A 187 -20.60 -5.43 -19.37
CA LEU A 187 -21.81 -6.21 -19.65
C LEU A 187 -22.88 -5.39 -20.37
N ALA A 188 -23.02 -4.11 -20.04
CA ALA A 188 -23.97 -3.20 -20.69
C ALA A 188 -23.69 -3.00 -22.19
N PHE A 189 -22.42 -3.03 -22.60
CA PHE A 189 -22.03 -2.96 -24.01
C PHE A 189 -21.94 -4.35 -24.66
N GLY A 190 -21.33 -5.32 -23.98
CA GLY A 190 -21.04 -6.63 -24.56
C GLY A 190 -22.28 -7.47 -24.86
N VAL A 191 -23.28 -7.47 -23.98
CA VAL A 191 -24.49 -8.29 -24.17
C VAL A 191 -25.32 -7.82 -25.39
N PRO A 192 -25.65 -6.52 -25.54
CA PRO A 192 -26.37 -6.04 -26.73
C PRO A 192 -25.57 -6.21 -28.02
N THR A 193 -24.26 -5.93 -28.00
CA THR A 193 -23.38 -6.10 -29.17
C THR A 193 -23.36 -7.53 -29.65
N TYR A 194 -23.19 -8.49 -28.74
CA TYR A 194 -23.24 -9.91 -29.08
C TYR A 194 -24.60 -10.31 -29.65
N SER A 195 -25.70 -9.84 -29.04
CA SER A 195 -27.06 -10.14 -29.49
C SER A 195 -27.37 -9.58 -30.88
N LEU A 196 -26.83 -8.40 -31.22
CA LEU A 196 -27.09 -7.73 -32.51
C LEU A 196 -26.23 -8.31 -33.65
N ILE A 197 -24.99 -8.72 -33.36
CA ILE A 197 -24.08 -9.28 -34.37
C ILE A 197 -24.40 -10.75 -34.66
N PHE A 198 -24.54 -11.57 -33.61
CA PHE A 198 -24.61 -13.03 -33.75
C PHE A 198 -26.04 -13.60 -33.72
N GLY A 199 -27.04 -12.76 -33.43
CA GLY A 199 -28.44 -13.13 -33.42
C GLY A 199 -28.80 -14.22 -32.38
N VAL A 200 -29.83 -15.00 -32.69
CA VAL A 200 -30.37 -16.03 -31.77
C VAL A 200 -29.49 -17.28 -31.80
N GLN A 201 -28.86 -17.60 -30.67
CA GLN A 201 -28.07 -18.82 -30.49
C GLN A 201 -28.54 -19.64 -29.28
N LYS A 202 -28.25 -20.94 -29.28
CA LYS A 202 -28.50 -21.81 -28.12
C LYS A 202 -27.48 -21.50 -27.02
N PHE A 203 -27.91 -21.56 -25.77
CA PHE A 203 -27.03 -21.31 -24.62
C PHE A 203 -25.84 -22.27 -24.63
N SER A 204 -24.63 -21.70 -24.59
CA SER A 204 -23.36 -22.39 -24.47
C SER A 204 -22.46 -21.63 -23.51
N TRP A 205 -21.65 -22.35 -22.73
CA TRP A 205 -20.66 -21.77 -21.81
C TRP A 205 -19.57 -20.94 -22.52
N HIS A 206 -19.49 -21.03 -23.85
CA HIS A 206 -18.64 -20.18 -24.66
C HIS A 206 -19.14 -18.72 -24.75
N ILE A 207 -20.46 -18.50 -24.70
CA ILE A 207 -21.08 -17.19 -24.96
C ILE A 207 -20.59 -16.10 -23.98
N PRO A 208 -20.61 -16.31 -22.65
CA PRO A 208 -20.13 -15.28 -21.72
C PRO A 208 -18.66 -14.92 -21.93
N ARG A 209 -17.83 -15.88 -22.33
CA ARG A 209 -16.41 -15.65 -22.64
C ARG A 209 -16.25 -14.74 -23.86
N VAL A 210 -17.02 -14.97 -24.91
CA VAL A 210 -16.98 -14.12 -26.12
C VAL A 210 -17.45 -12.71 -25.80
N ILE A 211 -18.58 -12.58 -25.09
CA ILE A 211 -19.14 -11.29 -24.67
C ILE A 211 -18.11 -10.46 -23.89
N LEU A 212 -17.47 -11.07 -22.88
CA LEU A 212 -16.49 -10.38 -22.06
C LEU A 212 -15.23 -10.03 -22.85
N ASN A 213 -14.72 -10.92 -23.69
CA ASN A 213 -13.54 -10.65 -24.50
C ASN A 213 -13.76 -9.46 -25.44
N VAL A 214 -14.88 -9.48 -26.17
CA VAL A 214 -15.25 -8.43 -27.12
C VAL A 214 -15.33 -7.05 -26.44
N ALA A 215 -15.97 -6.97 -25.27
CA ALA A 215 -16.08 -5.71 -24.54
C ALA A 215 -14.76 -5.31 -23.86
N TYR A 216 -14.03 -6.26 -23.27
CA TYR A 216 -12.85 -5.97 -22.45
C TYR A 216 -11.68 -5.41 -23.27
N TRP A 217 -11.35 -6.05 -24.40
CA TRP A 217 -10.20 -5.64 -25.22
C TRP A 217 -10.37 -4.25 -25.83
N GLN A 218 -11.61 -3.83 -26.07
CA GLN A 218 -11.93 -2.49 -26.56
C GLN A 218 -11.56 -1.37 -25.57
N VAL A 219 -11.62 -1.61 -24.25
CA VAL A 219 -11.15 -0.64 -23.24
C VAL A 219 -9.68 -0.26 -23.49
N PHE A 220 -8.90 -1.22 -23.99
CA PHE A 220 -7.48 -1.05 -24.29
C PHE A 220 -7.20 -0.61 -25.74
N GLY A 221 -8.24 -0.35 -26.53
CA GLY A 221 -8.13 0.18 -27.89
C GLY A 221 -8.06 -0.88 -29.00
N GLU A 222 -8.26 -2.16 -28.68
CA GLU A 222 -8.34 -3.22 -29.68
C GLU A 222 -9.77 -3.33 -30.23
N LEU A 223 -9.97 -2.97 -31.49
CA LEU A 223 -11.27 -2.75 -32.12
C LEU A 223 -11.68 -3.89 -33.07
N GLU A 224 -11.55 -5.15 -32.65
CA GLU A 224 -11.91 -6.33 -33.47
C GLU A 224 -13.37 -6.32 -33.96
N VAL A 225 -14.29 -5.67 -33.23
CA VAL A 225 -15.70 -5.59 -33.60
C VAL A 225 -15.96 -4.79 -34.87
N LEU A 226 -15.04 -3.91 -35.28
CA LEU A 226 -15.20 -3.16 -36.54
C LEU A 226 -15.26 -4.10 -37.75
N ASP A 227 -14.46 -5.17 -37.76
CA ASP A 227 -14.45 -6.15 -38.84
C ASP A 227 -15.79 -6.91 -38.93
N ASP A 228 -16.45 -7.13 -37.79
CA ASP A 228 -17.75 -7.78 -37.73
C ASP A 228 -18.90 -6.83 -38.10
N ILE A 229 -18.76 -5.53 -37.79
CA ILE A 229 -19.69 -4.49 -38.25
C ILE A 229 -19.61 -4.33 -39.77
N GLU A 230 -18.40 -4.29 -40.34
CA GLU A 230 -18.21 -4.10 -41.79
C GLU A 230 -18.79 -5.27 -42.60
N LYS A 231 -18.75 -6.49 -42.06
CA LYS A 231 -19.40 -7.65 -42.67
C LYS A 231 -20.92 -7.61 -42.58
N ASN A 232 -21.48 -6.85 -41.63
CA ASN A 232 -22.90 -6.83 -41.32
C ASN A 232 -23.54 -5.49 -41.75
N TYR A 233 -23.91 -5.40 -43.04
CA TYR A 233 -24.52 -4.22 -43.66
C TYR A 233 -25.97 -3.91 -43.21
N GLU A 234 -26.47 -4.62 -42.20
CA GLU A 234 -27.81 -4.45 -41.67
C GLU A 234 -27.92 -3.30 -40.66
N ILE A 235 -29.15 -2.92 -40.30
CA ILE A 235 -29.46 -1.88 -39.30
C ILE A 235 -28.76 -2.19 -37.96
N SER A 236 -28.61 -3.48 -37.63
CA SER A 236 -27.88 -3.96 -36.44
C SER A 236 -26.44 -3.47 -36.41
N GLY A 237 -25.73 -3.49 -37.54
CA GLY A 237 -24.35 -3.00 -37.65
C GLY A 237 -24.22 -1.51 -37.32
N TYR A 238 -25.12 -0.68 -37.84
CA TYR A 238 -25.17 0.75 -37.52
C TYR A 238 -25.45 1.01 -36.04
N VAL A 239 -26.38 0.25 -35.43
CA VAL A 239 -26.68 0.37 -34.00
C VAL A 239 -25.46 -0.01 -33.16
N VAL A 240 -24.77 -1.10 -33.50
CA VAL A 240 -23.55 -1.52 -32.81
C VAL A 240 -22.44 -0.49 -32.97
N PHE A 241 -22.29 0.12 -34.15
CA PHE A 241 -21.31 1.19 -34.38
C PHE A 241 -21.56 2.40 -33.48
N ILE A 242 -22.83 2.82 -33.32
CA ILE A 242 -23.21 3.91 -32.42
C ILE A 242 -22.94 3.51 -30.95
N LEU A 243 -23.29 2.28 -30.56
CA LEU A 243 -23.00 1.75 -29.23
C LEU A 243 -21.49 1.73 -28.95
N LEU A 244 -20.67 1.36 -29.93
CA LEU A 244 -19.22 1.34 -29.84
C LEU A 244 -18.66 2.75 -29.61
N ILE A 245 -19.10 3.76 -30.36
CA ILE A 245 -18.68 5.16 -30.16
C ILE A 245 -19.02 5.63 -28.75
N ALA A 246 -20.26 5.39 -28.31
CA ALA A 246 -20.71 5.78 -26.97
C ALA A 246 -19.90 5.06 -25.88
N TYR A 247 -19.70 3.75 -26.03
CA TYR A 247 -18.92 2.92 -25.12
C TYR A 247 -17.47 3.37 -25.01
N MET A 248 -16.79 3.56 -26.15
CA MET A 248 -15.40 4.01 -26.19
C MET A 248 -15.25 5.40 -25.59
N THR A 249 -16.21 6.30 -25.80
CA THR A 249 -16.22 7.63 -25.19
C THR A 249 -16.31 7.53 -23.67
N VAL A 250 -17.24 6.74 -23.14
CA VAL A 250 -17.38 6.56 -21.68
C VAL A 250 -16.14 5.86 -21.10
N ALA A 251 -15.64 4.81 -21.74
CA ALA A 251 -14.48 4.07 -21.24
C ALA A 251 -13.21 4.92 -21.22
N SER A 252 -12.92 5.64 -22.31
CA SER A 252 -11.69 6.43 -22.44
C SER A 252 -11.76 7.77 -21.69
N VAL A 253 -12.89 8.50 -21.77
CA VAL A 253 -13.01 9.84 -21.17
C VAL A 253 -13.43 9.77 -19.71
N LEU A 254 -14.26 8.82 -19.31
CA LEU A 254 -14.78 8.76 -17.95
C LEU A 254 -14.02 7.74 -17.10
N LEU A 255 -13.96 6.47 -17.52
CA LEU A 255 -13.46 5.40 -16.64
C LEU A 255 -11.94 5.53 -16.38
N ILE A 256 -11.12 5.71 -17.42
CA ILE A 256 -9.67 5.85 -17.24
C ILE A 256 -9.33 7.11 -16.42
N ASN A 257 -9.99 8.24 -16.71
CA ASN A 257 -9.76 9.49 -15.97
C ASN A 257 -10.19 9.40 -14.51
N LEU A 258 -11.29 8.70 -14.23
CA LEU A 258 -11.72 8.42 -12.85
C LEU A 258 -10.73 7.50 -12.13
N LEU A 259 -10.19 6.49 -12.81
CA LEU A 259 -9.15 5.62 -12.23
C LEU A 259 -7.88 6.41 -11.88
N ILE A 260 -7.43 7.28 -12.80
CA ILE A 260 -6.28 8.16 -12.57
C ILE A 260 -6.56 9.10 -11.39
N ALA A 261 -7.75 9.68 -11.30
CA ALA A 261 -8.13 10.56 -10.19
C ALA A 261 -8.14 9.83 -8.84
N MET A 262 -8.69 8.61 -8.77
CA MET A 262 -8.67 7.80 -7.54
C MET A 262 -7.24 7.44 -7.13
N PHE A 263 -6.40 7.01 -8.08
CA PHE A 263 -5.01 6.72 -7.80
C PHE A 263 -4.22 7.96 -7.37
N SER A 264 -4.46 9.13 -7.98
CA SER A 264 -3.83 10.38 -7.55
C SER A 264 -4.22 10.75 -6.13
N HIS A 265 -5.52 10.69 -5.80
CA HIS A 265 -5.99 10.99 -4.46
C HIS A 265 -5.40 10.03 -3.41
N THR A 266 -5.34 8.73 -3.71
CA THR A 266 -4.75 7.74 -2.82
C THR A 266 -3.22 7.88 -2.74
N LEU A 267 -2.54 8.21 -3.85
CA LEU A 267 -1.12 8.58 -3.87
C LEU A 267 -0.87 9.72 -2.88
N ASP A 268 -1.61 10.82 -3.01
CA ASP A 268 -1.41 12.03 -2.20
C ASP A 268 -1.67 11.76 -0.71
N ARG A 269 -2.75 11.02 -0.40
CA ARG A 269 -3.05 10.61 0.98
C ARG A 269 -1.95 9.72 1.55
N LEU A 270 -1.47 8.74 0.77
CA LEU A 270 -0.49 7.78 1.25
C LEU A 270 0.93 8.34 1.26
N HIS A 271 1.27 9.30 0.41
CA HIS A 271 2.64 9.83 0.29
C HIS A 271 3.19 10.37 1.62
N ALA A 272 2.33 10.93 2.48
CA ALA A 272 2.70 11.42 3.81
C ALA A 272 3.02 10.28 4.80
N ASP A 273 2.27 9.18 4.75
CA ASP A 273 2.31 8.11 5.76
C ASP A 273 3.07 6.85 5.32
N THR A 274 3.31 6.69 4.01
CA THR A 274 3.88 5.47 3.42
C THR A 274 5.24 5.15 4.02
N ASP A 275 6.08 6.16 4.28
CA ASP A 275 7.39 5.95 4.88
C ASP A 275 7.31 5.38 6.29
N CYS A 276 6.31 5.80 7.08
CA CYS A 276 6.07 5.26 8.41
C CYS A 276 5.57 3.82 8.33
N ILE A 277 4.56 3.57 7.49
CA ILE A 277 3.99 2.24 7.26
C ILE A 277 5.06 1.26 6.77
N TRP A 278 5.88 1.67 5.79
CA TRP A 278 6.96 0.86 5.27
C TRP A 278 8.04 0.59 6.32
N LYS A 279 8.45 1.58 7.13
CA LYS A 279 9.41 1.36 8.23
C LYS A 279 8.89 0.35 9.24
N PHE A 280 7.60 0.42 9.58
CA PHE A 280 6.94 -0.55 10.46
C PHE A 280 6.90 -1.96 9.85
N GLN A 281 6.49 -2.09 8.59
CA GLN A 281 6.48 -3.36 7.88
C GLN A 281 7.89 -3.94 7.73
N ARG A 282 8.88 -3.10 7.46
CA ARG A 282 10.29 -3.50 7.38
C ARG A 282 10.80 -4.02 8.71
N TYR A 283 10.43 -3.40 9.83
CA TYR A 283 10.78 -3.92 11.16
C TYR A 283 10.23 -5.34 11.35
N SER A 284 8.95 -5.55 11.05
CA SER A 284 8.32 -6.88 11.10
C SER A 284 9.05 -7.91 10.22
N LEU A 285 9.41 -7.52 8.99
CA LEU A 285 10.15 -8.38 8.06
C LEU A 285 11.54 -8.74 8.57
N VAL A 286 12.25 -7.80 9.18
CA VAL A 286 13.59 -8.02 9.77
C VAL A 286 13.48 -8.94 10.98
N CYS A 287 12.54 -8.69 11.89
CA CYS A 287 12.26 -9.58 13.02
C CYS A 287 11.94 -11.01 12.56
N HIS A 288 11.16 -11.16 11.48
CA HIS A 288 10.87 -12.47 10.90
C HIS A 288 12.14 -13.17 10.42
N HIS A 289 12.98 -12.50 9.63
CA HIS A 289 14.22 -13.06 9.09
C HIS A 289 15.22 -13.44 10.19
N LEU A 290 15.31 -12.67 11.27
CA LEU A 290 16.19 -12.97 12.40
C LEU A 290 15.80 -14.25 13.16
N THR A 291 14.54 -14.69 13.05
CA THR A 291 14.08 -15.95 13.66
C THR A 291 14.28 -17.18 12.75
N ARG A 292 14.71 -16.96 11.50
CA ARG A 292 14.99 -18.03 10.53
C ARG A 292 16.40 -18.61 10.75
N PRO A 293 16.61 -19.90 10.45
CA PRO A 293 17.97 -20.47 10.45
C PRO A 293 18.84 -19.73 9.43
N SER A 294 20.16 -19.68 9.69
CA SER A 294 21.12 -18.87 8.93
C SER A 294 21.39 -19.35 7.49
N LEU A 295 20.86 -20.51 7.11
CA LEU A 295 21.09 -21.11 5.80
C LEU A 295 19.99 -20.69 4.81
N PRO A 296 20.32 -20.36 3.55
CA PRO A 296 19.31 -20.07 2.54
C PRO A 296 18.53 -21.35 2.17
N PRO A 297 17.25 -21.22 1.77
CA PRO A 297 16.49 -22.34 1.21
C PRO A 297 17.11 -22.68 -0.15
N PRO A 298 17.98 -23.72 -0.24
CA PRO A 298 17.66 -25.16 -0.18
C PRO A 298 18.56 -25.97 0.80
N LEU A 299 19.54 -25.34 1.44
CA LEU A 299 20.49 -25.98 2.36
C LEU A 299 19.90 -26.18 3.78
N ILE A 300 18.72 -25.61 4.01
CA ILE A 300 17.95 -25.71 5.26
C ILE A 300 17.63 -27.17 5.61
N ILE A 301 17.55 -28.08 4.62
CA ILE A 301 17.33 -29.52 4.84
C ILE A 301 18.37 -30.10 5.78
N PHE A 302 19.65 -29.78 5.59
CA PHE A 302 20.72 -30.28 6.45
C PHE A 302 20.55 -29.82 7.90
N SER A 303 20.08 -28.58 8.11
CA SER A 303 19.79 -28.06 9.45
C SER A 303 18.60 -28.76 10.11
N HIS A 304 17.56 -29.10 9.35
CA HIS A 304 16.41 -29.86 9.85
C HIS A 304 16.77 -31.31 10.14
N ILE A 305 17.53 -31.96 9.26
CA ILE A 305 18.04 -33.32 9.46
C ILE A 305 18.92 -33.36 10.70
N TYR A 306 19.86 -32.41 10.86
CA TYR A 306 20.70 -32.30 12.06
C TYR A 306 19.87 -32.12 13.33
N ARG A 307 18.87 -31.23 13.31
CA ARG A 307 17.96 -31.01 14.45
C ARG A 307 17.09 -32.23 14.76
N LEU A 308 16.60 -32.93 13.75
CA LEU A 308 15.80 -34.15 13.89
C LEU A 308 16.67 -35.29 14.41
N MET A 309 17.89 -35.44 13.90
CA MET A 309 18.88 -36.39 14.42
C MET A 309 19.22 -36.12 15.88
N ILE A 310 19.47 -34.87 16.26
CA ILE A 310 19.68 -34.51 17.67
C ILE A 310 18.44 -34.79 18.51
N TYR A 311 17.23 -34.48 18.00
CA TYR A 311 15.99 -34.77 18.71
C TYR A 311 15.82 -36.27 18.96
N VAL A 312 15.97 -37.11 17.94
CA VAL A 312 15.90 -38.58 18.04
C VAL A 312 16.98 -39.10 18.99
N PHE A 313 18.24 -38.69 18.80
CA PHE A 313 19.37 -39.07 19.64
C PHE A 313 19.15 -38.67 21.10
N SER A 314 18.55 -37.51 21.35
CA SER A 314 18.28 -37.02 22.69
C SER A 314 17.06 -37.65 23.38
N ARG A 315 16.07 -38.12 22.60
CA ARG A 315 14.98 -38.97 23.10
C ARG A 315 15.50 -40.33 23.54
N ILE A 316 16.53 -40.83 22.85
CA ILE A 316 17.23 -42.09 23.15
C ILE A 316 18.19 -41.92 24.35
N PHE A 317 18.96 -40.83 24.42
CA PHE A 317 20.03 -40.63 25.42
C PHE A 317 19.67 -39.70 26.62
N LYS A 318 18.41 -39.26 26.77
CA LYS A 318 17.82 -38.51 27.91
C LYS A 318 18.56 -37.29 28.51
N ARG A 319 19.73 -36.84 28.03
CA ARG A 319 20.55 -35.85 28.78
C ARG A 319 21.01 -34.58 28.07
N LYS A 320 20.86 -34.40 26.75
CA LYS A 320 21.49 -33.25 26.05
C LYS A 320 20.55 -32.26 25.34
N TRP A 321 19.29 -32.63 25.06
CA TRP A 321 18.38 -31.77 24.26
C TRP A 321 18.04 -30.43 24.91
N PHE A 322 17.88 -30.45 26.24
CA PHE A 322 17.43 -29.28 26.98
C PHE A 322 18.47 -28.15 26.93
N TYR A 323 19.77 -28.48 26.87
CA TYR A 323 20.85 -27.50 26.95
C TYR A 323 20.96 -26.64 25.67
N THR A 324 20.97 -27.26 24.49
CA THR A 324 21.12 -26.56 23.20
C THR A 324 19.88 -25.73 22.85
N LYS A 325 18.67 -26.24 23.13
CA LYS A 325 17.41 -25.51 22.91
C LYS A 325 17.31 -24.28 23.82
N ASN A 326 17.81 -24.36 25.06
CA ASN A 326 17.81 -23.22 25.98
C ASN A 326 18.82 -22.16 25.56
N ILE A 327 19.99 -22.52 25.02
CA ILE A 327 21.01 -21.56 24.56
C ILE A 327 20.51 -20.78 23.34
N GLU A 328 19.94 -21.43 22.33
CA GLU A 328 19.35 -20.72 21.19
C GLU A 328 18.18 -19.82 21.61
N ARG A 329 17.32 -20.29 22.52
CA ARG A 329 16.21 -19.49 23.05
C ARG A 329 16.72 -18.28 23.83
N LYS A 330 17.73 -18.47 24.68
CA LYS A 330 18.39 -17.41 25.47
C LYS A 330 19.09 -16.38 24.58
N ASN A 331 19.73 -16.80 23.48
CA ASN A 331 20.35 -15.88 22.53
C ASN A 331 19.30 -15.11 21.71
N ARG A 332 18.17 -15.73 21.33
CA ARG A 332 17.04 -15.03 20.69
C ARG A 332 16.37 -14.03 21.63
N GLU A 333 16.13 -14.42 22.88
CA GLU A 333 15.61 -13.53 23.93
C GLU A 333 16.54 -12.34 24.13
N LYS A 334 17.85 -12.59 24.29
CA LYS A 334 18.86 -11.51 24.39
C LYS A 334 18.84 -10.58 23.17
N PHE A 335 18.75 -11.12 21.96
CA PHE A 335 18.73 -10.30 20.75
C PHE A 335 17.44 -9.49 20.60
N LYS A 336 16.28 -10.07 20.96
CA LYS A 336 15.00 -9.35 21.04
C LYS A 336 15.05 -8.22 22.06
N ILE A 337 15.65 -8.46 23.23
CA ILE A 337 15.85 -7.44 24.27
C ILE A 337 16.73 -6.32 23.73
N ILE A 338 17.89 -6.63 23.12
CA ILE A 338 18.80 -5.62 22.55
C ILE A 338 18.11 -4.79 21.46
N ILE A 339 17.33 -5.42 20.58
CA ILE A 339 16.58 -4.69 19.55
C ILE A 339 15.51 -3.81 20.19
N ASN A 340 14.69 -4.34 21.10
CA ASN A 340 13.67 -3.56 21.78
C ASN A 340 14.30 -2.40 22.56
N GLU A 341 15.44 -2.60 23.21
CA GLU A 341 16.16 -1.56 23.94
C GLU A 341 16.73 -0.48 23.02
N MET A 342 17.24 -0.85 21.83
CA MET A 342 17.63 0.11 20.80
C MET A 342 16.42 0.84 20.20
N LEU A 343 15.28 0.16 20.09
CA LEU A 343 14.04 0.75 19.57
C LEU A 343 13.45 1.72 20.60
N THR A 344 13.36 1.34 21.88
CA THR A 344 12.89 2.20 22.96
C THR A 344 13.78 3.41 23.13
N LYS A 345 15.12 3.25 23.10
CA LYS A 345 16.04 4.40 23.14
C LYS A 345 15.86 5.36 21.95
N LYS A 346 15.53 4.84 20.77
CA LYS A 346 15.22 5.68 19.61
C LYS A 346 13.85 6.34 19.71
N ILE A 347 12.85 5.65 20.27
CA ILE A 347 11.53 6.21 20.52
C ILE A 347 11.62 7.31 21.57
N GLU A 348 12.30 7.07 22.69
CA GLU A 348 12.60 8.06 23.72
C GLU A 348 13.34 9.27 23.14
N ALA A 349 14.38 9.05 22.32
CA ALA A 349 15.09 10.16 21.67
C ALA A 349 14.21 10.96 20.68
N ILE A 350 13.22 10.31 20.05
CA ILE A 350 12.25 10.98 19.18
C ILE A 350 11.19 11.69 20.01
N GLU A 351 10.69 11.10 21.09
CA GLU A 351 9.75 11.71 22.04
C GLU A 351 10.38 12.92 22.73
N ASP A 352 11.67 12.87 23.06
CA ASP A 352 12.42 14.01 23.58
C ASP A 352 12.62 15.09 22.51
N ALA A 353 12.88 14.71 21.26
CA ALA A 353 13.01 15.67 20.16
C ALA A 353 11.67 16.35 19.82
N LEU A 354 10.58 15.57 19.74
CA LEU A 354 9.23 16.08 19.49
C LEU A 354 8.69 16.86 20.69
N GLY A 355 8.93 16.37 21.91
CA GLY A 355 8.55 17.02 23.16
C GLY A 355 9.25 18.36 23.30
N ASN A 356 10.54 18.43 22.94
CA ASN A 356 11.25 19.69 22.85
C ASN A 356 10.64 20.62 21.81
N GLU A 357 10.34 20.17 20.58
CA GLU A 357 9.71 21.02 19.57
C GLU A 357 8.31 21.52 19.95
N VAL A 358 7.46 20.65 20.50
CA VAL A 358 6.11 20.99 20.95
C VAL A 358 6.16 21.96 22.14
N TYR A 359 7.07 21.75 23.09
CA TYR A 359 7.29 22.65 24.22
C TYR A 359 7.87 24.00 23.79
N LEU A 360 8.80 24.01 22.81
CA LEU A 360 9.32 25.25 22.23
C LEU A 360 8.25 26.00 21.43
N PHE A 361 7.33 25.27 20.78
CA PHE A 361 6.19 25.84 20.07
C PHE A 361 5.16 26.41 21.03
N SER A 362 4.81 25.72 22.13
CA SER A 362 3.92 26.24 23.17
C SER A 362 4.52 27.47 23.83
N LEU A 363 5.82 27.45 24.18
CA LEU A 363 6.52 28.62 24.71
C LEU A 363 6.56 29.80 23.74
N LYS A 364 6.63 29.55 22.42
CA LYS A 364 6.54 30.61 21.41
C LYS A 364 5.13 31.22 21.33
N ILE A 365 4.08 30.40 21.49
CA ILE A 365 2.70 30.88 21.56
C ILE A 365 2.50 31.72 22.83
N ASP A 366 2.92 31.21 23.99
CA ASP A 366 2.79 31.91 25.28
C ASP A 366 3.54 33.24 25.26
N ARG A 367 4.75 33.28 24.69
CA ARG A 367 5.54 34.51 24.58
C ARG A 367 4.86 35.54 23.67
N LYS A 368 4.32 35.13 22.52
CA LYS A 368 3.55 36.02 21.63
C LYS A 368 2.29 36.57 22.30
N GLN A 369 1.63 35.76 23.13
CA GLN A 369 0.43 36.18 23.84
C GLN A 369 0.75 37.20 24.95
N ILE A 370 1.89 37.03 25.64
CA ILE A 370 2.41 38.00 26.60
C ILE A 370 2.81 39.31 25.90
N ASP A 371 3.51 39.25 24.76
CA ASP A 371 3.92 40.43 24.00
C ASP A 371 2.71 41.24 23.52
N TYR A 372 1.68 40.58 22.98
CA TYR A 372 0.42 41.24 22.58
C TYR A 372 -0.30 41.91 23.76
N GLN A 373 -0.31 41.25 24.93
CA GLN A 373 -0.92 41.82 26.13
C GLN A 373 -0.15 43.03 26.66
N ASN A 374 1.19 43.01 26.54
CA ASN A 374 2.04 44.13 26.94
C ASN A 374 1.84 45.34 26.02
N ASP A 375 1.82 45.14 24.69
CA ASP A 375 1.55 46.22 23.72
C ASP A 375 0.17 46.86 23.98
N PHE A 376 -0.86 46.04 24.20
CA PHE A 376 -2.20 46.54 24.51
C PHE A 376 -2.26 47.32 25.83
N ASN A 377 -1.52 46.86 26.85
CA ASN A 377 -1.42 47.58 28.12
C ASN A 377 -0.64 48.89 27.98
N GLU A 378 0.42 48.93 27.16
CA GLU A 378 1.19 50.13 26.89
C GLU A 378 0.32 51.19 26.21
N GLU A 379 -0.47 50.82 25.20
CA GLU A 379 -1.40 51.72 24.50
C GLU A 379 -2.49 52.28 25.44
N ARG A 380 -3.00 51.46 26.38
CA ARG A 380 -3.91 51.93 27.44
C ARG A 380 -3.25 52.89 28.43
N VAL A 381 -1.96 52.70 28.74
CA VAL A 381 -1.21 53.59 29.62
C VAL A 381 -0.97 54.93 28.93
N TYR A 382 -0.57 54.95 27.66
CA TYR A 382 -0.38 56.20 26.90
C TYR A 382 -1.67 57.00 26.76
N SER A 383 -2.79 56.35 26.38
CA SER A 383 -4.09 57.03 26.29
C SER A 383 -4.57 57.58 27.64
N SER A 384 -4.32 56.86 28.74
CA SER A 384 -4.64 57.34 30.09
C SER A 384 -3.75 58.51 30.51
N GLN A 385 -2.46 58.47 30.19
CA GLN A 385 -1.51 59.57 30.44
C GLN A 385 -1.89 60.83 29.66
N GLU A 386 -2.34 60.69 28.41
CA GLU A 386 -2.76 61.82 27.58
C GLU A 386 -4.01 62.50 28.16
N ILE A 387 -4.99 61.72 28.65
CA ILE A 387 -6.17 62.25 29.34
C ILE A 387 -5.77 63.00 30.61
N ILE A 388 -4.87 62.45 31.42
CA ILE A 388 -4.37 63.10 32.64
C ILE A 388 -3.64 64.40 32.29
N LEU A 389 -2.76 64.38 31.29
CA LEU A 389 -2.02 65.56 30.85
C LEU A 389 -2.96 66.68 30.38
N ASN A 390 -4.01 66.35 29.63
CA ASN A 390 -5.01 67.32 29.19
C ASN A 390 -5.80 67.90 30.36
N LYS A 391 -6.12 67.10 31.39
CA LYS A 391 -6.74 67.59 32.63
C LYS A 391 -5.79 68.50 33.42
N VAL A 392 -4.52 68.13 33.56
CA VAL A 392 -3.49 68.94 34.24
C VAL A 392 -3.34 70.29 33.54
N LYS A 393 -3.17 70.31 32.22
CA LYS A 393 -3.09 71.56 31.44
C LYS A 393 -4.34 72.44 31.61
N THR A 394 -5.51 71.82 31.78
CA THR A 394 -6.76 72.57 32.03
C THR A 394 -6.78 73.19 33.43
N LEU A 395 -6.34 72.44 34.45
CA LEU A 395 -6.19 72.93 35.81
C LEU A 395 -5.17 74.06 35.91
N GLU A 396 -4.02 73.95 35.24
CA GLU A 396 -3.00 75.00 35.19
C GLU A 396 -3.58 76.32 34.64
N ARG A 397 -4.37 76.25 33.57
CA ARG A 397 -5.07 77.44 33.04
C ARG A 397 -6.05 78.03 34.04
N GLN A 398 -6.78 77.19 34.78
CA GLN A 398 -7.70 77.67 35.82
C GLN A 398 -6.95 78.35 36.97
N ILE A 399 -5.82 77.79 37.40
CA ILE A 399 -4.97 78.38 38.44
C ILE A 399 -4.42 79.73 37.98
N GLN A 400 -3.93 79.84 36.74
CA GLN A 400 -3.44 81.10 36.19
C GLN A 400 -4.52 82.18 36.15
N VAL A 401 -5.76 81.83 35.80
CA VAL A 401 -6.90 82.76 35.85
C VAL A 401 -7.21 83.19 37.29
N ILE A 402 -7.12 82.28 38.27
CA ILE A 402 -7.32 82.61 39.68
C ILE A 402 -6.22 83.53 40.20
N GLN A 403 -4.95 83.25 39.87
CA GLN A 403 -3.80 84.09 40.23
C GLN A 403 -3.96 85.50 39.67
N HIS A 404 -4.31 85.63 38.39
CA HIS A 404 -4.58 86.93 37.79
C HIS A 404 -5.71 87.67 38.51
N ARG A 405 -6.80 87.00 38.88
CA ARG A 405 -7.88 87.63 39.67
C ARG A 405 -7.43 88.04 41.06
N GLN A 406 -6.54 87.27 41.70
CA GLN A 406 -5.97 87.65 42.99
C GLN A 406 -5.08 88.89 42.86
N ASP A 407 -4.27 88.98 41.80
CA ASP A 407 -3.43 90.14 41.53
C ASP A 407 -4.29 91.39 41.27
N ASP A 408 -5.36 91.26 40.48
CA ASP A 408 -6.34 92.33 40.27
C ASP A 408 -6.95 92.79 41.61
N MET A 409 -7.42 91.83 42.43
CA MET A 409 -7.96 92.10 43.77
C MET A 409 -6.94 92.82 44.66
N PHE A 410 -5.67 92.40 44.62
CA PHE A 410 -4.60 93.03 45.39
C PHE A 410 -4.32 94.45 44.90
N GLN A 411 -4.33 94.71 43.58
CA GLN A 411 -4.23 96.06 43.02
C GLN A 411 -5.41 96.95 43.45
N TYR A 412 -6.64 96.41 43.49
CA TYR A 412 -7.80 97.13 44.02
C TYR A 412 -7.63 97.47 45.51
N LEU A 413 -7.16 96.52 46.32
CA LEU A 413 -6.85 96.72 47.73
C LEU A 413 -5.76 97.78 47.94
N GLN A 414 -4.73 97.79 47.11
CA GLN A 414 -3.66 98.76 47.17
C GLN A 414 -4.12 100.16 46.74
N CYS A 415 -4.99 100.25 45.72
CA CYS A 415 -5.68 101.49 45.36
C CYS A 415 -6.56 102.00 46.52
N LEU A 416 -7.29 101.11 47.19
CA LEU A 416 -8.08 101.42 48.38
C LEU A 416 -7.20 101.91 49.53
N MET A 417 -6.11 101.22 49.86
CA MET A 417 -5.16 101.64 50.90
C MET A 417 -4.53 102.98 50.58
N ASN A 418 -4.12 103.21 49.34
CA ASN A 418 -3.58 104.51 48.91
C ASN A 418 -4.65 105.62 48.96
N GLY A 419 -5.90 105.29 48.64
CA GLY A 419 -7.06 106.17 48.83
C GLY A 419 -7.28 106.51 50.32
N MET A 420 -7.21 105.52 51.21
CA MET A 420 -7.33 105.71 52.65
C MET A 420 -6.15 106.52 53.23
N LYS A 421 -4.92 106.28 52.79
CA LYS A 421 -3.74 107.11 53.14
C LYS A 421 -3.86 108.57 52.70
N LYS A 422 -4.64 108.83 51.65
CA LYS A 422 -4.95 110.20 51.20
C LYS A 422 -6.02 110.90 52.05
N ILE A 423 -6.78 110.12 52.83
CA ILE A 423 -7.90 110.58 53.67
C ILE A 423 -7.52 110.60 55.15
N GLY A 424 -6.58 109.75 55.60
CA GLY A 424 -6.03 109.74 56.95
C GLY A 424 -4.57 110.17 56.95
N GLY A 425 -4.31 111.38 57.46
CA GLY A 425 -2.97 111.89 57.73
C GLY A 425 -2.19 111.00 58.69
N ASP A 426 -0.88 111.20 58.64
CA ASP A 426 0.21 110.59 59.39
C ASP A 426 -0.13 109.90 60.73
N ASP A 427 0.58 108.79 60.98
CA ASP A 427 0.67 108.00 62.22
C ASP A 427 -0.23 106.76 62.34
N ILE A 428 0.04 105.71 61.54
CA ILE A 428 -0.21 104.33 61.98
C ILE A 428 0.92 103.39 61.48
N GLU A 429 1.86 103.05 62.36
CA GLU A 429 2.58 101.78 62.31
C GLU A 429 1.61 100.64 62.72
N ILE A 430 1.44 99.62 61.87
CA ILE A 430 0.92 98.31 62.31
C ILE A 430 2.04 97.28 62.14
N PRO A 431 2.42 96.57 63.22
CA PRO A 431 3.47 95.58 63.20
C PRO A 431 2.98 94.22 62.70
N LYS A 432 3.95 93.49 62.15
CA LYS A 432 4.17 92.04 62.15
C LYS A 432 3.03 91.09 62.52
N GLN A 433 2.97 90.06 61.68
CA GLN A 433 2.66 88.67 62.00
C GLN A 433 1.18 88.30 62.17
N CYS A 434 0.66 87.60 61.17
CA CYS A 434 0.03 86.32 61.45
C CYS A 434 0.50 85.32 60.40
N SER A 435 1.20 84.28 60.86
CA SER A 435 1.68 83.18 60.03
C SER A 435 0.51 82.46 59.38
N ILE A 436 0.68 82.11 58.10
CA ILE A 436 -0.17 81.15 57.40
C ILE A 436 0.67 79.88 57.27
N ASP A 437 0.78 79.15 58.39
CA ASP A 437 1.16 77.72 58.40
C ASP A 437 -0.10 76.84 58.50
N CYS A 438 -1.25 77.35 58.05
CA CYS A 438 -2.55 76.68 58.23
C CYS A 438 -3.29 76.38 56.92
N LEU A 439 -2.62 76.39 55.77
CA LEU A 439 -3.22 76.00 54.48
C LEU A 439 -2.12 75.46 53.54
N LEU A 440 -1.60 74.28 53.89
CA LEU A 440 -1.05 73.32 52.94
C LEU A 440 -2.14 72.31 52.59
#